data_AF-A0A067CTU6-F1
#
_entry.id   AF-A0A067CTU6-F1
#
_cell.length_a   1.000
_cell.length_b   1.000
_cell.length_c   1.000
_cell.angle_alpha   90.00
_cell.angle_beta   90.00
_cell.angle_gamma   90.00
#
_symmetry.space_group_name_H-M   'P 1'
#
loop_
_entity.id
_entity.type
_entity.pdbx_description
1 polymer ?
#
loop_
_entity_poly.entity_id
_entity_poly.type
_entity_poly.pdbx_seq_one_letter_code
_entity_poly.pdbx_strand_id
1 'polypeptide(L)'
;MALNNTADEYSAEEVSALSAVFSLFDEDGVGRISVQHLEAIFTKLGRPPHEADDLLKSIDLSQDDETITFEEFLLLVRKQPDIDSPYNVGPDPKVMEFINILEEYRAKCEEDGNYLEAQRADTQLVALRTQEAKRQSKSLKAKQIAERQDIQIAHNMQYTDFNMAWDQYMEEYDNMAQAYIRQMTDKHNVDLRSFQEKLHKELMERPPKFSKELIEWRRRQHRLAQQKNYAEAQKIKLIADDLEAAERANVNENLQVIFTRKETKFRQQQQAEIQALLKRIDGRRKEHIKQRNLDSKRLLQRNRNVQAVLESKQSVEATKKLQDIRAGLNPRDRIVSKHPQSVIPPEARVIKPKKPAPRDANSTTFITNNE
;
A
#
# COMPACT_ATOMS: atom_id res chain seq x y z
N MET A 1 26.47 22.77 -2.49
CA MET A 1 26.23 22.26 -1.13
C MET A 1 25.41 23.31 -0.41
N ALA A 2 24.11 23.08 -0.26
CA ALA A 2 23.25 24.01 0.48
C ALA A 2 23.44 23.72 1.98
N LEU A 3 23.99 24.69 2.72
CA LEU A 3 23.89 24.73 4.17
C LEU A 3 22.42 25.00 4.49
N ASN A 4 21.63 23.94 4.58
CA ASN A 4 20.25 24.01 5.03
C ASN A 4 20.26 24.55 6.46
N ASN A 5 19.46 25.59 6.68
CA ASN A 5 19.23 26.27 7.94
C ASN A 5 18.98 25.25 9.07
N THR A 6 20.03 24.95 9.85
CA THR A 6 20.06 23.86 10.83
C THR A 6 19.12 24.11 12.01
N ALA A 7 18.79 25.37 12.27
CA ALA A 7 17.85 25.82 13.28
C ALA A 7 16.37 25.55 12.93
N ASP A 8 16.01 25.34 11.66
CA ASP A 8 14.61 25.17 11.24
C ASP A 8 14.02 23.78 11.56
N GLU A 9 14.85 22.80 11.94
CA GLU A 9 14.40 21.44 12.28
C GLU A 9 14.33 21.13 13.79
N TYR A 10 14.86 22.02 14.63
CA TYR A 10 14.72 21.95 16.08
C TYR A 10 13.59 22.87 16.53
N SER A 11 12.79 22.46 17.52
CA SER A 11 11.82 23.40 18.08
C SER A 11 12.55 24.52 18.84
N ALA A 12 11.92 25.69 18.99
CA ALA A 12 12.49 26.79 19.79
C ALA A 12 12.83 26.34 21.22
N GLU A 13 12.05 25.42 21.78
CA GLU A 13 12.32 24.80 23.09
C GLU A 13 13.56 23.90 23.07
N GLU A 14 13.77 23.12 22.01
CA GLU A 14 14.94 22.25 21.85
C GLU A 14 16.22 23.06 21.66
N VAL A 15 16.18 24.13 20.84
CA VAL A 15 17.30 25.06 20.68
C VAL A 15 17.63 25.75 22.00
N SER A 16 16.61 26.18 22.76
CA SER A 16 16.82 26.79 24.08
C SER A 16 17.45 25.81 25.08
N ALA A 17 16.97 24.56 25.11
CA ALA A 17 17.54 23.53 25.97
C ALA A 17 18.99 23.21 25.60
N LEU A 18 19.30 23.02 24.31
CA LEU A 18 20.66 22.74 23.83
C LEU A 18 21.59 23.95 24.00
N SER A 19 21.08 25.17 23.87
CA SER A 19 21.82 26.39 24.18
C SER A 19 22.20 26.44 25.66
N ALA A 20 21.29 26.05 26.55
CA ALA A 20 21.59 25.99 27.97
C ALA A 20 22.63 24.90 28.31
N VAL A 21 22.66 23.79 27.56
CA VAL A 21 23.72 22.77 27.65
C VAL A 21 25.06 23.38 27.21
N PHE A 22 25.06 24.07 26.08
CA PHE A 22 26.25 24.71 25.51
C PHE A 22 26.85 25.77 26.44
N SER A 23 26.01 26.62 27.06
CA SER A 23 26.44 27.65 28.02
C SER A 23 27.09 27.12 29.29
N LEU A 24 26.95 25.82 29.60
CA LEU A 24 27.66 25.22 30.74
C LEU A 24 29.15 24.98 30.41
N PHE A 25 29.46 24.75 29.14
CA PHE A 25 30.84 24.62 28.65
C PHE A 25 31.45 25.97 28.24
N ASP A 26 30.63 26.95 27.85
CA ASP A 26 31.08 28.31 27.49
C ASP A 26 30.85 29.29 28.67
N GLU A 27 31.67 29.18 29.71
CA GLU A 27 31.58 30.02 30.92
C GLU A 27 31.68 31.52 30.62
N ASP A 28 32.44 31.89 29.58
CA ASP A 28 32.71 33.28 29.19
C ASP A 28 31.64 33.86 28.25
N GLY A 29 30.71 33.04 27.75
CA GLY A 29 29.60 33.47 26.89
C GLY A 29 30.04 33.98 25.51
N VAL A 30 31.18 33.49 25.01
CA VAL A 30 31.77 33.92 23.73
C VAL A 30 31.00 33.34 22.53
N GLY A 31 30.17 32.33 22.76
CA GLY A 31 29.44 31.57 21.75
C GLY A 31 30.25 30.44 21.13
N ARG A 32 31.39 30.07 21.74
CA ARG A 32 32.32 29.04 21.26
C ARG A 32 32.90 28.26 22.44
N ILE A 33 32.91 26.93 22.35
CA ILE A 33 33.60 26.06 23.30
C ILE A 33 35.02 25.82 22.79
N SER A 34 36.02 26.35 23.50
CA SER A 34 37.43 26.16 23.19
C SER A 34 38.01 24.95 23.93
N VAL A 35 39.19 24.47 23.49
CA VAL A 35 39.99 23.47 24.23
C VAL A 35 40.16 23.87 25.69
N GLN A 36 40.45 25.15 25.95
CA GLN A 36 40.69 25.68 27.30
C GLN A 36 39.46 25.57 28.20
N HIS A 37 38.26 25.76 27.65
CA HIS A 37 37.02 25.61 28.40
C HIS A 37 36.77 24.15 28.82
N LEU A 38 37.02 23.19 27.92
CA LEU A 38 36.93 21.77 28.24
C LEU A 38 38.06 21.33 29.19
N GLU A 39 39.28 21.82 29.02
CA GLU A 39 40.40 21.59 29.93
C GLU A 39 40.11 22.11 31.34
N ALA A 40 39.43 23.26 31.48
CA ALA A 40 39.01 23.80 32.77
C ALA A 40 38.02 22.86 33.47
N ILE A 41 37.05 22.32 32.75
CA ILE A 41 36.12 21.31 33.28
C ILE A 41 36.86 20.02 33.62
N PHE A 42 37.79 19.55 32.79
CA PHE A 42 38.53 18.31 33.03
C PHE A 42 39.49 18.44 34.23
N THR A 43 40.12 19.60 34.37
CA THR A 43 40.92 19.96 35.55
C THR A 43 40.05 20.00 36.79
N LYS A 44 38.87 20.63 36.70
CA LYS A 44 37.86 20.57 37.75
C LYS A 44 37.51 19.13 38.05
N LEU A 45 37.37 18.22 37.09
CA LEU A 45 37.06 16.79 37.31
C LEU A 45 38.23 15.94 37.83
N GLY A 46 39.47 16.43 37.78
CA GLY A 46 40.67 15.64 38.07
C GLY A 46 41.09 14.70 36.94
N ARG A 47 40.55 14.92 35.73
CA ARG A 47 41.00 14.27 34.49
C ARG A 47 42.21 15.00 33.92
N PRO A 48 43.07 14.30 33.16
CA PRO A 48 44.22 14.94 32.55
C PRO A 48 43.77 15.87 31.40
N PRO A 49 44.34 17.09 31.26
CA PRO A 49 43.88 18.10 30.29
C PRO A 49 43.90 17.63 28.83
N HIS A 50 44.84 16.75 28.46
CA HIS A 50 44.96 16.25 27.08
C HIS A 50 43.74 15.48 26.58
N GLU A 51 42.92 14.89 27.47
CA GLU A 51 41.68 14.22 27.06
C GLU A 51 40.64 15.21 26.48
N ALA A 52 40.71 16.50 26.83
CA ALA A 52 39.85 17.53 26.26
C ALA A 52 40.20 17.83 24.79
N ASP A 53 41.50 17.84 24.48
CA ASP A 53 42.03 18.00 23.12
C ASP A 53 41.68 16.78 22.24
N ASP A 54 41.79 15.56 22.80
CA ASP A 54 41.38 14.33 22.11
C ASP A 54 39.86 14.31 21.80
N LEU A 55 39.02 14.77 22.75
CA LEU A 55 37.59 14.89 22.55
C LEU A 55 37.25 15.85 21.41
N LEU A 56 37.87 17.04 21.40
CA LEU A 56 37.68 18.04 20.34
C LEU A 56 38.14 17.52 18.97
N LYS A 57 39.32 16.89 18.89
CA LYS A 57 39.84 16.30 17.65
C LYS A 57 38.98 15.16 17.12
N SER A 58 38.29 14.44 18.00
CA SER A 58 37.34 13.40 17.58
C SER A 58 36.09 13.96 16.89
N ILE A 59 35.81 15.26 17.08
CA ILE A 59 34.65 15.97 16.56
C ILE A 59 35.04 16.55 15.19
N ASP A 60 34.91 15.72 14.16
CA ASP A 60 35.14 16.04 12.74
C ASP A 60 34.15 17.11 12.21
N LEU A 61 34.34 18.37 12.63
CA LEU A 61 33.50 19.53 12.31
C LEU A 61 34.39 20.70 11.86
N SER A 62 34.47 20.87 10.54
CA SER A 62 35.07 22.01 9.83
C SER A 62 36.59 22.26 10.02
N GLN A 63 37.13 23.27 9.34
CA GLN A 63 38.56 23.46 9.05
C GLN A 63 39.38 24.09 10.21
N ASP A 64 38.72 24.53 11.29
CA ASP A 64 39.35 25.17 12.46
C ASP A 64 39.21 24.26 13.71
N ASP A 65 40.15 23.33 13.88
CA ASP A 65 40.16 22.22 14.86
C ASP A 65 40.14 22.62 16.37
N GLU A 66 40.05 23.91 16.70
CA GLU A 66 40.30 24.41 18.07
C GLU A 66 39.04 24.89 18.83
N THR A 67 37.90 25.08 18.15
CA THR A 67 36.65 25.53 18.80
C THR A 67 35.41 24.89 18.22
N ILE A 68 34.42 24.59 19.07
CA ILE A 68 33.07 24.16 18.65
C ILE A 68 32.11 25.35 18.78
N THR A 69 31.55 25.78 17.67
CA THR A 69 30.45 26.75 17.65
C THR A 69 29.12 26.12 18.08
N PHE A 70 28.15 26.94 18.47
CA PHE A 70 26.82 26.44 18.79
C PHE A 70 26.16 25.69 17.61
N GLU A 71 26.37 26.15 16.37
CA GLU A 71 25.85 25.48 15.16
C GLU A 71 26.47 24.10 14.95
N GLU A 72 27.78 23.96 15.21
CA GLU A 72 28.51 22.68 15.16
C GLU A 72 28.06 21.74 16.28
N PHE A 73 27.84 22.26 17.49
CA PHE A 73 27.27 21.49 18.59
C PHE A 73 25.87 20.94 18.24
N LEU A 74 25.02 21.75 17.61
CA LEU A 74 23.72 21.29 17.10
C LEU A 74 23.90 20.17 16.07
N LEU A 75 24.86 20.28 15.15
CA LEU A 75 25.16 19.24 14.16
C LEU A 75 25.68 17.93 14.79
N LEU A 76 26.48 18.03 15.85
CA LEU A 76 26.95 16.87 16.60
C LEU A 76 25.80 16.12 17.27
N VAL A 77 24.92 16.84 17.95
CA VAL A 77 23.72 16.26 18.60
C VAL A 77 22.68 15.80 17.56
N ARG A 78 22.74 16.34 16.34
CA ARG A 78 21.88 15.96 15.21
C ARG A 78 22.22 14.60 14.63
N LYS A 79 23.53 14.31 14.50
CA LYS A 79 24.10 13.43 13.45
C LYS A 79 23.13 12.31 13.07
N GLN A 80 22.56 12.46 11.87
CA GLN A 80 21.58 11.51 11.38
C GLN A 80 22.26 10.15 11.21
N PRO A 81 21.57 9.05 11.54
CA PRO A 81 22.07 7.74 11.18
C PRO A 81 22.13 7.66 9.66
N ASP A 82 23.31 7.35 9.11
CA ASP A 82 23.43 6.96 7.70
C ASP A 82 22.38 5.88 7.40
N ILE A 83 21.47 6.19 6.49
CA ILE A 83 20.36 5.31 6.12
C ILE A 83 20.91 3.98 5.56
N ASP A 84 22.12 4.01 4.98
CA ASP A 84 22.81 2.86 4.39
C ASP A 84 23.65 2.04 5.39
N SER A 85 23.81 2.48 6.65
CA SER A 85 24.59 1.74 7.65
C SER A 85 23.70 0.98 8.63
N PRO A 86 23.57 -0.35 8.50
CA PRO A 86 22.79 -1.18 9.43
C PRO A 86 23.32 -1.17 10.88
N TYR A 87 24.49 -0.55 11.13
CA TYR A 87 25.16 -0.53 12.44
C TYR A 87 24.92 0.75 13.25
N ASN A 88 24.31 1.79 12.69
CA ASN A 88 24.13 3.08 13.40
C ASN A 88 22.78 3.18 14.12
N VAL A 89 22.51 2.24 15.04
CA VAL A 89 21.23 2.14 15.79
C VAL A 89 21.41 2.40 17.30
N GLY A 90 22.65 2.60 17.73
CA GLY A 90 22.99 2.85 19.14
C GLY A 90 23.06 4.34 19.49
N PRO A 91 23.27 4.65 20.78
CA PRO A 91 23.64 5.99 21.22
C PRO A 91 24.84 6.51 20.47
N ASP A 92 24.81 7.77 20.05
CA ASP A 92 26.00 8.37 19.42
C ASP A 92 27.13 8.42 20.47
N PRO A 93 28.29 7.80 20.19
CA PRO A 93 29.41 7.74 21.13
C PRO A 93 29.84 9.11 21.65
N LYS A 94 29.78 10.15 20.80
CA LYS A 94 30.20 11.51 21.13
C LYS A 94 29.19 12.17 22.08
N VAL A 95 27.89 12.03 21.78
CA VAL A 95 26.83 12.53 22.68
C VAL A 95 26.87 11.80 24.03
N MET A 96 27.18 10.51 24.03
CA MET A 96 27.37 9.74 25.27
C MET A 96 28.57 10.22 26.08
N GLU A 97 29.65 10.63 25.44
CA GLU A 97 30.82 11.18 26.12
C GLU A 97 30.52 12.51 26.81
N PHE A 98 29.79 13.43 26.15
CA PHE A 98 29.27 14.64 26.79
C PHE A 98 28.33 14.33 27.97
N ILE A 99 27.46 13.32 27.85
CA ILE A 99 26.59 12.87 28.95
C ILE A 99 27.45 12.38 30.14
N ASN A 100 28.49 11.58 29.89
CA ASN A 100 29.37 11.08 30.95
C ASN A 100 30.14 12.22 31.64
N ILE A 101 30.66 13.17 30.89
CA ILE A 101 31.39 14.34 31.42
C ILE A 101 30.47 15.17 32.32
N LEU A 102 29.23 15.43 31.89
CA LEU A 102 28.25 16.16 32.69
C LEU A 102 27.81 15.39 33.94
N GLU A 103 27.73 14.06 33.88
CA GLU A 103 27.46 13.20 35.05
C GLU A 103 28.57 13.31 36.10
N GLU A 104 29.83 13.26 35.66
CA GLU A 104 30.99 13.43 36.53
C GLU A 104 31.05 14.84 37.11
N TYR A 105 30.74 15.87 36.31
CA TYR A 105 30.72 17.26 36.75
C TYR A 105 29.65 17.48 37.82
N ARG A 106 28.43 16.95 37.59
CA ARG A 106 27.37 16.97 38.60
C ARG A 106 27.80 16.30 39.89
N ALA A 107 28.37 15.09 39.81
CA ALA A 107 28.80 14.33 40.97
C ALA A 107 29.87 15.07 41.79
N LYS A 108 30.81 15.75 41.10
CA LYS A 108 31.82 16.55 41.77
C LYS A 108 31.25 17.80 42.43
N CYS A 109 30.33 18.51 41.78
CA CYS A 109 29.63 19.63 42.40
C CYS A 109 28.82 19.21 43.64
N GLU A 110 28.24 18.00 43.65
CA GLU A 110 27.59 17.44 44.83
C GLU A 110 28.57 17.15 45.98
N GLU A 111 29.77 16.64 45.67
CA GLU A 111 30.83 16.38 46.66
C GLU A 111 31.38 17.68 47.26
N ASP A 112 31.60 18.70 46.42
CA ASP A 112 32.08 20.02 46.84
C ASP A 112 30.99 20.87 47.53
N GLY A 113 29.75 20.38 47.61
CA GLY A 113 28.61 21.06 48.22
C GLY A 113 28.04 22.22 47.39
N ASN A 114 28.41 22.33 46.11
CA ASN A 114 27.91 23.33 45.18
C ASN A 114 26.63 22.86 44.47
N TYR A 115 25.53 22.85 45.22
CA TYR A 115 24.26 22.27 44.75
C TYR A 115 23.59 23.03 43.59
N LEU A 116 23.85 24.34 43.43
CA LEU A 116 23.28 25.13 42.34
C LEU A 116 23.88 24.73 40.99
N GLU A 117 25.20 24.51 40.94
CA GLU A 117 25.88 24.01 39.74
C GLU A 117 25.52 22.55 39.45
N ALA A 118 25.36 21.72 40.49
CA ALA A 118 24.84 20.36 40.32
C ALA A 118 23.42 20.34 39.71
N GLN A 119 22.52 21.24 40.14
CA GLN A 119 21.18 21.35 39.56
C GLN A 119 21.21 21.79 38.09
N ARG A 120 22.11 22.72 37.72
CA ARG A 120 22.31 23.14 36.33
C ARG A 120 22.78 21.95 35.49
N ALA A 121 23.82 21.24 35.93
CA ALA A 121 24.34 20.06 35.26
C ALA A 121 23.28 18.96 35.09
N ASP A 122 22.46 18.70 36.12
CA ASP A 122 21.36 17.72 36.05
C ASP A 122 20.29 18.12 35.03
N THR A 123 19.91 19.40 34.99
CA THR A 123 18.96 19.94 34.00
C THR A 123 19.49 19.74 32.58
N GLN A 124 20.78 19.99 32.36
CA GLN A 124 21.42 19.79 31.05
C GLN A 124 21.57 18.32 30.67
N LEU A 125 21.87 17.43 31.63
CA LEU A 125 21.86 15.98 31.43
C LEU A 125 20.49 15.48 30.97
N VAL A 126 19.42 15.94 31.61
CA VAL A 126 18.05 15.59 31.22
C VAL A 126 17.75 16.09 29.81
N ALA A 127 18.17 17.31 29.46
CA ALA A 127 17.99 17.87 28.12
C ALA A 127 18.70 17.03 27.05
N LEU A 128 19.99 16.72 27.23
CA LEU A 128 20.75 15.91 26.28
C LEU A 128 20.22 14.48 26.15
N ARG A 129 19.92 13.80 27.25
CA ARG A 129 19.31 12.45 27.22
C ARG A 129 17.97 12.46 26.51
N THR A 130 17.14 13.48 26.76
CA THR A 130 15.83 13.61 26.10
C THR A 130 16.01 13.82 24.59
N GLN A 131 16.96 14.65 24.19
CA GLN A 131 17.24 14.90 22.77
C GLN A 131 17.78 13.65 22.07
N GLU A 132 18.70 12.93 22.71
CA GLU A 132 19.26 11.69 22.18
C GLU A 132 18.21 10.57 22.07
N ALA A 133 17.35 10.44 23.09
CA ALA A 133 16.21 9.52 23.04
C ALA A 133 15.23 9.88 21.91
N LYS A 134 14.98 11.18 21.68
CA LYS A 134 14.16 11.65 20.55
C LYS A 134 14.82 11.30 19.21
N ARG A 135 16.13 11.48 19.06
CA ARG A 135 16.87 11.12 17.82
C ARG A 135 16.72 9.62 17.50
N GLN A 136 16.99 8.77 18.49
CA GLN A 136 16.88 7.31 18.33
C GLN A 136 15.43 6.89 18.06
N SER A 137 14.45 7.52 18.72
CA SER A 137 13.01 7.30 18.45
C SER A 137 12.61 7.72 17.02
N LYS A 138 13.10 8.87 16.52
CA LYS A 138 12.88 9.32 15.13
C LYS A 138 13.49 8.33 14.14
N SER A 139 14.72 7.85 14.38
CA SER A 139 15.37 6.84 13.53
C SER A 139 14.58 5.53 13.49
N LEU A 140 14.11 5.04 14.63
CA LEU A 140 13.29 3.83 14.71
C LEU A 140 11.98 3.97 13.91
N LYS A 141 11.29 5.11 14.06
CA LYS A 141 10.07 5.40 13.28
C LYS A 141 10.36 5.46 11.78
N ALA A 142 11.46 6.08 11.37
CA ALA A 142 11.87 6.13 9.96
C ALA A 142 12.06 4.73 9.37
N LYS A 143 12.74 3.83 10.11
CA LYS A 143 12.91 2.42 9.69
C LYS A 143 11.58 1.68 9.57
N GLN A 144 10.66 1.87 10.52
CA GLN A 144 9.32 1.27 10.47
C GLN A 144 8.49 1.78 9.29
N ILE A 145 8.62 3.07 8.95
CA ILE A 145 7.97 3.66 7.77
C ILE A 145 8.55 3.06 6.48
N ALA A 146 9.87 2.93 6.36
CA ALA A 146 10.52 2.32 5.21
C ALA A 146 10.07 0.85 5.02
N GLU A 147 10.08 0.04 6.08
CA GLU A 147 9.60 -1.36 6.03
C GLU A 147 8.12 -1.45 5.60
N ARG A 148 7.26 -0.52 6.04
CA ARG A 148 5.86 -0.43 5.59
C ARG A 148 5.75 -0.04 4.11
N GLN A 149 6.61 0.87 3.63
CA GLN A 149 6.67 1.25 2.23
C GLN A 149 7.10 0.07 1.36
N ASP A 150 8.11 -0.69 1.76
CA ASP A 150 8.57 -1.88 1.03
C ASP A 150 7.46 -2.92 0.89
N ILE A 151 6.71 -3.18 1.97
CA ILE A 151 5.56 -4.09 1.94
C ILE A 151 4.45 -3.55 1.03
N GLN A 152 4.21 -2.24 1.01
CA GLN A 152 3.25 -1.62 0.11
C GLN A 152 3.68 -1.75 -1.36
N ILE A 153 4.96 -1.56 -1.67
CA ILE A 153 5.52 -1.75 -3.01
C ILE A 153 5.37 -3.20 -3.45
N ALA A 154 5.77 -4.16 -2.59
CA ALA A 154 5.63 -5.59 -2.86
C ALA A 154 4.16 -5.98 -3.11
N HIS A 155 3.23 -5.42 -2.34
CA HIS A 155 1.80 -5.63 -2.55
C HIS A 155 1.30 -5.05 -3.88
N ASN A 156 1.68 -3.81 -4.20
CA ASN A 156 1.29 -3.18 -5.46
C ASN A 156 1.79 -3.99 -6.66
N MET A 157 3.02 -4.53 -6.58
CA MET A 157 3.57 -5.42 -7.58
C MET A 157 2.76 -6.72 -7.70
N GLN A 158 2.48 -7.41 -6.57
CA GLN A 158 1.64 -8.61 -6.57
C GLN A 158 0.24 -8.37 -7.14
N TYR A 159 -0.37 -7.22 -6.85
CA TYR A 159 -1.68 -6.85 -7.39
C TYR A 159 -1.63 -6.58 -8.89
N THR A 160 -0.54 -5.98 -9.37
CA THR A 160 -0.30 -5.75 -10.80
C THR A 160 -0.15 -7.08 -11.53
N ASP A 161 0.71 -7.97 -11.04
CA ASP A 161 0.93 -9.31 -11.62
C ASP A 161 -0.36 -10.13 -11.63
N PHE A 162 -1.13 -10.07 -10.54
CA PHE A 162 -2.45 -10.72 -10.46
C PHE A 162 -3.41 -10.23 -11.55
N ASN A 163 -3.49 -8.90 -11.76
CA ASN A 163 -4.37 -8.35 -12.80
C ASN A 163 -3.90 -8.75 -14.20
N MET A 164 -2.60 -8.66 -14.47
CA MET A 164 -2.03 -9.07 -15.76
C MET A 164 -2.34 -10.53 -16.08
N ALA A 165 -2.15 -11.43 -15.11
CA ALA A 165 -2.46 -12.85 -15.30
C ALA A 165 -3.95 -13.10 -15.58
N TRP A 166 -4.85 -12.40 -14.88
CA TRP A 166 -6.29 -12.52 -15.12
C TRP A 166 -6.73 -11.90 -16.43
N ASP A 167 -6.14 -10.76 -16.83
CA ASP A 167 -6.44 -10.11 -18.09
C ASP A 167 -6.01 -10.99 -19.27
N GLN A 168 -4.81 -11.60 -19.20
CA GLN A 168 -4.36 -12.59 -20.17
C GLN A 168 -5.30 -13.81 -20.22
N TYR A 169 -5.67 -14.37 -19.06
CA TYR A 169 -6.59 -15.51 -19.00
C TYR A 169 -7.96 -15.19 -19.65
N MET A 170 -8.48 -13.99 -19.39
CA MET A 170 -9.74 -13.53 -19.98
C MET A 170 -9.62 -13.31 -21.49
N GLU A 171 -8.50 -12.75 -21.95
CA GLU A 171 -8.22 -12.56 -23.36
C GLU A 171 -8.13 -13.89 -24.11
N GLU A 172 -7.42 -14.88 -23.55
CA GLU A 172 -7.36 -16.24 -24.11
C GLU A 172 -8.76 -16.88 -24.22
N TYR A 173 -9.59 -16.73 -23.19
CA TYR A 173 -10.97 -17.20 -23.21
C TYR A 173 -11.80 -16.50 -24.29
N ASP A 174 -11.72 -15.16 -24.39
CA ASP A 174 -12.47 -14.38 -25.38
C ASP A 174 -11.99 -14.73 -26.81
N ASN A 175 -10.69 -14.97 -27.02
CA ASN A 175 -10.12 -15.43 -28.30
C ASN A 175 -10.62 -16.84 -28.68
N MET A 176 -10.63 -17.78 -27.74
CA MET A 176 -11.17 -19.13 -27.97
C MET A 176 -12.67 -19.09 -28.29
N ALA A 177 -13.43 -18.26 -27.58
CA ALA A 177 -14.85 -18.06 -27.82
C ALA A 177 -15.13 -17.50 -29.23
N GLN A 178 -14.36 -16.51 -29.67
CA GLN A 178 -14.43 -15.95 -31.02
C GLN A 178 -14.10 -16.99 -32.10
N ALA A 179 -13.05 -17.80 -31.89
CA ALA A 179 -12.69 -18.88 -32.81
C ALA A 179 -13.83 -19.90 -32.96
N TYR A 180 -14.47 -20.26 -31.84
CA TYR A 180 -15.60 -21.19 -31.86
C TYR A 180 -16.85 -20.61 -32.56
N ILE A 181 -17.15 -19.32 -32.33
CA ILE A 181 -18.23 -18.63 -33.06
C ILE A 181 -17.94 -18.65 -34.57
N ARG A 182 -16.71 -18.29 -34.97
CA ARG A 182 -16.29 -18.29 -36.37
C ARG A 182 -16.43 -19.67 -37.00
N GLN A 183 -15.96 -20.71 -36.32
CA GLN A 183 -16.08 -22.10 -36.79
C GLN A 183 -17.55 -22.49 -37.01
N MET A 184 -18.44 -22.11 -36.08
CA MET A 184 -19.86 -22.42 -36.20
C MET A 184 -20.52 -21.64 -37.34
N THR A 185 -20.17 -20.36 -37.52
CA THR A 185 -20.63 -19.53 -38.65
C THR A 185 -20.17 -20.10 -39.99
N ASP A 186 -18.92 -20.52 -40.11
CA ASP A 186 -18.38 -21.12 -41.34
C ASP A 186 -19.10 -22.44 -41.66
N LYS A 187 -19.35 -23.28 -40.65
CA LYS A 187 -20.16 -24.49 -40.80
C LYS A 187 -21.58 -24.17 -41.27
N HIS A 188 -22.24 -23.21 -40.63
CA HIS A 188 -23.59 -22.76 -41.01
C HIS A 188 -23.65 -22.24 -42.45
N ASN A 189 -22.61 -21.53 -42.91
CA ASN A 189 -22.52 -21.06 -44.29
C ASN A 189 -22.42 -22.22 -45.30
N VAL A 190 -21.61 -23.24 -45.01
CA VAL A 190 -21.49 -24.44 -45.85
C VAL A 190 -22.81 -25.22 -45.87
N ASP A 191 -23.41 -25.43 -44.71
CA ASP A 191 -24.68 -26.14 -44.57
C ASP A 191 -25.80 -25.42 -45.33
N LEU A 192 -25.86 -24.08 -45.25
CA LEU A 192 -26.82 -23.26 -45.98
C LEU A 192 -26.67 -23.38 -47.49
N ARG A 193 -25.44 -23.33 -48.02
CA ARG A 193 -25.19 -23.54 -49.46
C ARG A 193 -25.65 -24.93 -49.91
N SER A 194 -25.30 -25.96 -49.15
CA SER A 194 -25.71 -27.33 -49.45
C SER A 194 -27.24 -27.51 -49.40
N PHE A 195 -27.91 -26.79 -48.48
CA PHE A 195 -29.36 -26.79 -48.36
C PHE A 195 -30.02 -26.07 -49.55
N GLN A 196 -29.50 -24.90 -49.94
CA GLN A 196 -29.98 -24.15 -51.11
C GLN A 196 -29.85 -24.99 -52.39
N GLU A 197 -28.71 -25.66 -52.61
CA GLU A 197 -28.48 -26.50 -53.79
C GLU A 197 -29.46 -27.69 -53.84
N LYS A 198 -29.63 -28.41 -52.73
CA LYS A 198 -30.59 -29.52 -52.63
C LYS A 198 -32.03 -29.03 -52.85
N LEU A 199 -32.38 -27.90 -52.26
CA LEU A 199 -33.72 -27.32 -52.38
C LEU A 199 -34.00 -26.87 -53.82
N HIS A 200 -33.03 -26.25 -54.48
CA HIS A 200 -33.14 -25.86 -55.88
C HIS A 200 -33.36 -27.08 -56.77
N LYS A 201 -32.58 -28.15 -56.57
CA LYS A 201 -32.74 -29.41 -57.31
C LYS A 201 -34.13 -30.02 -57.10
N GLU A 202 -34.61 -30.11 -55.86
CA GLU A 202 -35.94 -30.66 -55.53
C GLU A 202 -37.10 -29.87 -56.19
N LEU A 203 -36.94 -28.54 -56.31
CA LEU A 203 -37.95 -27.67 -56.92
C LEU A 203 -37.92 -27.75 -58.46
N MET A 204 -36.75 -27.86 -59.07
CA MET A 204 -36.57 -27.91 -60.54
C MET A 204 -36.92 -29.27 -61.15
N GLU A 205 -36.84 -30.37 -60.39
CA GLU A 205 -37.23 -31.71 -60.84
C GLU A 205 -38.75 -31.89 -61.01
N ARG A 206 -39.57 -30.95 -60.50
CA ARG A 206 -41.03 -31.01 -60.61
C ARG A 206 -41.48 -30.33 -61.92
N PRO A 207 -42.05 -31.08 -62.89
CA PRO A 207 -42.46 -30.50 -64.16
C PRO A 207 -43.57 -29.45 -63.95
N PRO A 208 -43.49 -28.29 -64.64
CA PRO A 208 -44.50 -27.25 -64.52
C PRO A 208 -45.85 -27.77 -65.03
N LYS A 209 -46.90 -27.59 -64.21
CA LYS A 209 -48.27 -27.94 -64.57
C LYS A 209 -48.95 -26.72 -65.17
N PHE A 210 -49.11 -26.72 -66.50
CA PHE A 210 -49.83 -25.68 -67.23
C PHE A 210 -51.34 -25.82 -67.08
N SER A 211 -52.06 -24.71 -67.23
CA SER A 211 -53.51 -24.70 -67.16
C SER A 211 -54.13 -25.52 -68.29
N LYS A 212 -55.35 -26.01 -68.05
CA LYS A 212 -56.14 -26.72 -69.06
C LYS A 212 -56.41 -25.82 -70.28
N GLU A 213 -56.59 -24.52 -70.06
CA GLU A 213 -56.82 -23.53 -71.09
C GLU A 213 -55.62 -23.40 -72.04
N LEU A 214 -54.40 -23.28 -71.51
CA LEU A 214 -53.19 -23.24 -72.32
C LEU A 214 -53.02 -24.53 -73.16
N ILE A 215 -53.28 -25.69 -72.56
CA ILE A 215 -53.23 -26.98 -73.26
C ILE A 215 -54.27 -27.02 -74.39
N GLU A 216 -55.46 -26.49 -74.19
CA GLU A 216 -56.52 -26.42 -75.21
C GLU A 216 -56.16 -25.46 -76.35
N TRP A 217 -55.60 -24.28 -76.06
CA TRP A 217 -55.07 -23.35 -77.07
C TRP A 217 -53.95 -23.99 -77.90
N ARG A 218 -53.01 -24.70 -77.26
CA ARG A 218 -51.93 -25.45 -77.94
C ARG A 218 -52.47 -26.59 -78.84
N ARG A 219 -53.48 -27.35 -78.38
CA ARG A 219 -54.15 -28.36 -79.22
C ARG A 219 -54.89 -27.73 -80.40
N ARG A 220 -55.52 -26.57 -80.21
CA ARG A 220 -56.19 -25.83 -81.29
C ARG A 220 -55.19 -25.30 -82.31
N GLN A 221 -54.06 -24.76 -81.88
CA GLN A 221 -52.94 -24.36 -82.72
C GLN A 221 -52.48 -25.51 -83.63
N HIS A 222 -52.21 -26.68 -83.02
CA HIS A 222 -51.72 -27.86 -83.75
C HIS A 222 -52.73 -28.36 -84.79
N ARG A 223 -54.02 -28.41 -84.45
CA ARG A 223 -55.09 -28.80 -85.39
C ARG A 223 -55.19 -27.85 -86.58
N LEU A 224 -55.13 -26.53 -86.36
CA LEU A 224 -55.18 -25.54 -87.45
C LEU A 224 -53.94 -25.61 -88.35
N ALA A 225 -52.77 -25.86 -87.78
CA ALA A 225 -51.54 -26.08 -88.53
C ALA A 225 -51.60 -27.35 -89.40
N GLN A 226 -52.16 -28.45 -88.89
CA GLN A 226 -52.39 -29.69 -89.65
C GLN A 226 -53.37 -29.49 -90.82
N GLN A 227 -54.36 -28.61 -90.65
CA GLN A 227 -55.31 -28.23 -91.70
C GLN A 227 -54.70 -27.24 -92.73
N LYS A 228 -53.42 -26.89 -92.60
CA LYS A 228 -52.70 -25.88 -93.42
C LYS A 228 -53.28 -24.46 -93.31
N ASN A 229 -54.08 -24.17 -92.29
CA ASN A 229 -54.58 -22.82 -92.01
C ASN A 229 -53.56 -22.06 -91.15
N TYR A 230 -52.46 -21.65 -91.79
CA TYR A 230 -51.32 -21.06 -91.09
C TYR A 230 -51.60 -19.67 -90.51
N ALA A 231 -52.45 -18.87 -91.18
CA ALA A 231 -52.77 -17.52 -90.71
C ALA A 231 -53.55 -17.56 -89.38
N GLU A 232 -54.52 -18.46 -89.24
CA GLU A 232 -55.24 -18.66 -87.99
C GLU A 232 -54.38 -19.37 -86.95
N ALA A 233 -53.58 -20.37 -87.34
CA ALA A 233 -52.65 -21.04 -86.44
C ALA A 233 -51.64 -20.06 -85.81
N GLN A 234 -51.15 -19.07 -86.56
CA GLN A 234 -50.24 -18.04 -86.05
C GLN A 234 -50.91 -17.11 -85.04
N LYS A 235 -52.18 -16.74 -85.24
CA LYS A 235 -52.95 -15.95 -84.26
C LYS A 235 -53.13 -16.71 -82.95
N ILE A 236 -53.47 -18.00 -83.03
CA ILE A 236 -53.60 -18.87 -81.85
C ILE A 236 -52.25 -19.07 -81.15
N LYS A 237 -51.16 -19.18 -81.91
CA LYS A 237 -49.80 -19.29 -81.36
C LYS A 237 -49.44 -18.09 -80.49
N LEU A 238 -49.69 -16.86 -80.94
CA LEU A 238 -49.38 -15.66 -80.16
C LEU A 238 -50.11 -15.67 -78.81
N ILE A 239 -51.41 -15.97 -78.81
CA ILE A 239 -52.23 -16.06 -77.59
C ILE A 239 -51.71 -17.17 -76.65
N ALA A 240 -51.35 -18.33 -77.20
CA ALA A 240 -50.81 -19.44 -76.43
C ALA A 240 -49.40 -19.14 -75.87
N ASP A 241 -48.53 -18.48 -76.64
CA ASP A 241 -47.18 -18.08 -76.23
C ASP A 241 -47.24 -17.04 -75.09
N ASP A 242 -48.14 -16.05 -75.19
CA ASP A 242 -48.35 -15.03 -74.15
C ASP A 242 -48.91 -15.65 -72.87
N LEU A 243 -49.91 -16.53 -72.98
CA LEU A 243 -50.48 -17.25 -71.83
C LEU A 243 -49.45 -18.18 -71.17
N GLU A 244 -48.64 -18.88 -71.97
CA GLU A 244 -47.55 -19.73 -71.48
C GLU A 244 -46.45 -18.93 -70.76
N ALA A 245 -46.11 -17.74 -71.27
CA ALA A 245 -45.16 -16.85 -70.61
C ALA A 245 -45.69 -16.38 -69.25
N ALA A 246 -46.97 -15.98 -69.18
CA ALA A 246 -47.63 -15.57 -67.94
C ALA A 246 -47.71 -16.73 -66.91
N GLU A 247 -48.09 -17.93 -67.34
CA GLU A 247 -48.14 -19.11 -66.46
C GLU A 247 -46.76 -19.53 -65.97
N ARG A 248 -45.74 -19.50 -66.83
CA ARG A 248 -44.34 -19.76 -66.42
C ARG A 248 -43.85 -18.74 -65.41
N ALA A 249 -44.15 -17.46 -65.60
CA ALA A 249 -43.78 -16.40 -64.66
C ALA A 249 -44.42 -16.66 -63.28
N ASN A 250 -45.71 -16.98 -63.24
CA ASN A 250 -46.43 -17.28 -62.00
C ASN A 250 -45.92 -18.56 -61.32
N VAL A 251 -45.62 -19.62 -62.07
CA VAL A 251 -45.00 -20.83 -61.51
C VAL A 251 -43.63 -20.51 -60.91
N ASN A 252 -42.79 -19.75 -61.62
CA ASN A 252 -41.47 -19.35 -61.11
C ASN A 252 -41.59 -18.48 -59.85
N GLU A 253 -42.51 -17.52 -59.81
CA GLU A 253 -42.79 -16.70 -58.63
C GLU A 253 -43.21 -17.54 -57.43
N ASN A 254 -44.13 -18.49 -57.62
CA ASN A 254 -44.55 -19.40 -56.55
C ASN A 254 -43.39 -20.27 -56.03
N LEU A 255 -42.54 -20.79 -56.93
CA LEU A 255 -41.36 -21.56 -56.54
C LEU A 255 -40.37 -20.69 -55.75
N GLN A 256 -40.17 -19.43 -56.14
CA GLN A 256 -39.34 -18.47 -55.39
C GLN A 256 -39.91 -18.18 -53.99
N VAL A 257 -41.23 -18.02 -53.86
CA VAL A 257 -41.88 -17.85 -52.55
C VAL A 257 -41.67 -19.09 -51.65
N ILE A 258 -41.79 -20.29 -52.21
CA ILE A 258 -41.53 -21.53 -51.46
C ILE A 258 -40.05 -21.62 -51.06
N PHE A 259 -39.13 -21.31 -51.97
CA PHE A 259 -37.69 -21.32 -51.74
C PHE A 259 -37.30 -20.36 -50.60
N THR A 260 -37.69 -19.09 -50.72
CA THR A 260 -37.41 -18.05 -49.72
C THR A 260 -38.01 -18.38 -48.35
N ARG A 261 -39.24 -18.92 -48.30
CA ARG A 261 -39.87 -19.36 -47.05
C ARG A 261 -39.08 -20.50 -46.38
N LYS A 262 -38.64 -21.51 -47.14
CA LYS A 262 -37.85 -22.63 -46.61
C LYS A 262 -36.45 -22.16 -46.17
N GLU A 263 -35.77 -21.34 -46.97
CA GLU A 263 -34.47 -20.77 -46.63
C GLU A 263 -34.54 -19.91 -45.36
N THR A 264 -35.57 -19.06 -45.24
CA THR A 264 -35.76 -18.19 -44.06
C THR A 264 -35.90 -19.01 -42.78
N LYS A 265 -36.67 -20.11 -42.81
CA LYS A 265 -36.80 -21.01 -41.66
C LYS A 265 -35.47 -21.67 -41.28
N PHE A 266 -34.68 -22.09 -42.26
CA PHE A 266 -33.37 -22.68 -42.03
C PHE A 266 -32.39 -21.67 -41.40
N ARG A 267 -32.35 -20.43 -41.92
CA ARG A 267 -31.56 -19.34 -41.33
C ARG A 267 -32.01 -18.99 -39.92
N GLN A 268 -33.31 -18.98 -39.63
CA GLN A 268 -33.83 -18.77 -38.28
C GLN A 268 -33.33 -19.84 -37.29
N GLN A 269 -33.25 -21.10 -37.72
CA GLN A 269 -32.71 -22.19 -36.91
C GLN A 269 -31.21 -21.97 -36.62
N GLN A 270 -30.41 -21.62 -37.62
CA GLN A 270 -28.98 -21.31 -37.46
C GLN A 270 -28.78 -20.11 -36.53
N GLN A 271 -29.60 -19.06 -36.68
CA GLN A 271 -29.56 -17.88 -35.81
C GLN A 271 -29.89 -18.25 -34.36
N ALA A 272 -30.91 -19.09 -34.12
CA ALA A 272 -31.24 -19.54 -32.77
C ALA A 272 -30.09 -20.33 -32.12
N GLU A 273 -29.38 -21.15 -32.89
CA GLU A 273 -28.22 -21.90 -32.42
C GLU A 273 -27.05 -20.97 -32.04
N ILE A 274 -26.72 -19.98 -32.87
CA ILE A 274 -25.72 -18.94 -32.56
C ILE A 274 -26.11 -18.18 -31.30
N GLN A 275 -27.36 -17.75 -31.18
CA GLN A 275 -27.83 -17.03 -29.99
C GLN A 275 -27.71 -17.87 -28.71
N ALA A 276 -28.01 -19.17 -28.78
CA ALA A 276 -27.84 -20.07 -27.65
C ALA A 276 -26.36 -20.27 -27.27
N LEU A 277 -25.45 -20.25 -28.26
CA LEU A 277 -24.01 -20.28 -28.00
C LEU A 277 -23.54 -18.98 -27.32
N LEU A 278 -23.90 -17.82 -27.86
CA LEU A 278 -23.54 -16.51 -27.30
C LEU A 278 -23.97 -16.39 -25.83
N LYS A 279 -25.21 -16.78 -25.51
CA LYS A 279 -25.70 -16.80 -24.12
C LYS A 279 -24.87 -17.69 -23.19
N ARG A 280 -24.36 -18.83 -23.68
CA ARG A 280 -23.49 -19.72 -22.89
C ARG A 280 -22.12 -19.10 -22.66
N ILE A 281 -21.54 -18.48 -23.68
CA ILE A 281 -20.26 -17.77 -23.60
C ILE A 281 -20.36 -16.63 -22.58
N ASP A 282 -21.43 -15.82 -22.66
CA ASP A 282 -21.69 -14.73 -21.72
C ASP A 282 -21.89 -15.23 -20.28
N GLY A 283 -22.61 -16.33 -20.10
CA GLY A 283 -22.81 -16.96 -18.81
C GLY A 283 -21.49 -17.39 -18.16
N ARG A 284 -20.62 -18.07 -18.92
CA ARG A 284 -19.27 -18.45 -18.46
C ARG A 284 -18.37 -17.24 -18.21
N ARG A 285 -18.41 -16.23 -19.08
CA ARG A 285 -17.64 -14.98 -18.91
C ARG A 285 -17.98 -14.28 -17.60
N LYS A 286 -19.27 -14.19 -17.25
CA LYS A 286 -19.72 -13.66 -15.95
C LYS A 286 -19.20 -14.48 -14.77
N GLU A 287 -19.08 -15.80 -14.93
CA GLU A 287 -18.54 -16.66 -13.89
C GLU A 287 -17.04 -16.43 -13.67
N HIS A 288 -16.25 -16.30 -14.74
CA HIS A 288 -14.83 -15.93 -14.62
C HIS A 288 -14.62 -14.57 -13.95
N ILE A 289 -15.48 -13.58 -14.24
CA ILE A 289 -15.43 -12.28 -13.55
C ILE A 289 -15.72 -12.43 -12.04
N LYS A 290 -16.68 -13.27 -11.66
CA LYS A 290 -16.93 -13.54 -10.23
C LYS A 290 -15.74 -14.22 -9.56
N GLN A 291 -15.09 -15.17 -10.24
CA GLN A 291 -13.89 -15.83 -9.74
C GLN A 291 -12.74 -14.83 -9.54
N ARG A 292 -12.46 -13.99 -10.54
CA ARG A 292 -11.49 -12.89 -10.42
C ARG A 292 -11.77 -12.00 -9.22
N ASN A 293 -13.04 -11.61 -9.02
CA ASN A 293 -13.44 -10.77 -7.89
C ASN A 293 -13.23 -11.47 -6.54
N LEU A 294 -13.50 -12.78 -6.46
CA LEU A 294 -13.27 -13.56 -5.24
C LEU A 294 -11.79 -13.68 -4.92
N ASP A 295 -10.97 -13.98 -5.93
CA ASP A 295 -9.53 -14.15 -5.74
C ASP A 295 -8.83 -12.81 -5.46
N SER A 296 -9.30 -11.71 -6.08
CA SER A 296 -8.87 -10.35 -5.75
C SER A 296 -9.16 -10.02 -4.27
N LYS A 297 -10.36 -10.34 -3.78
CA LYS A 297 -10.70 -10.18 -2.35
C LYS A 297 -9.79 -10.99 -1.44
N ARG A 298 -9.48 -12.25 -1.82
CA ARG A 298 -8.55 -13.10 -1.06
C ARG A 298 -7.13 -12.52 -1.04
N LEU A 299 -6.65 -11.99 -2.17
CA LEU A 299 -5.35 -11.33 -2.26
C LEU A 299 -5.29 -10.09 -1.34
N LEU A 300 -6.30 -9.22 -1.41
CA LEU A 300 -6.40 -8.05 -0.54
C LEU A 300 -6.50 -8.44 0.94
N GLN A 301 -7.22 -9.51 1.27
CA GLN A 301 -7.30 -9.98 2.66
C GLN A 301 -5.96 -10.50 3.16
N ARG A 302 -5.22 -11.26 2.35
CA ARG A 302 -3.85 -11.69 2.70
C ARG A 302 -2.95 -10.48 2.94
N ASN A 303 -3.05 -9.45 2.11
CA ASN A 303 -2.29 -8.22 2.30
C ASN A 303 -2.63 -7.51 3.61
N ARG A 304 -3.92 -7.34 3.92
CA ARG A 304 -4.36 -6.79 5.22
C ARG A 304 -3.80 -7.58 6.40
N ASN A 305 -3.79 -8.91 6.30
CA ASN A 305 -3.23 -9.76 7.35
C ASN A 305 -1.72 -9.54 7.51
N VAL A 306 -0.97 -9.44 6.40
CA VAL A 306 0.48 -9.16 6.44
C VAL A 306 0.76 -7.79 7.08
N GLN A 307 0.01 -6.76 6.70
CA GLN A 307 0.11 -5.42 7.29
C GLN A 307 -0.19 -5.45 8.80
N ALA A 308 -1.27 -6.11 9.22
CA ALA A 308 -1.63 -6.22 10.63
C ALA A 308 -0.56 -6.96 11.46
N VAL A 309 0.03 -8.02 10.92
CA VAL A 309 1.13 -8.75 11.57
C VAL A 309 2.37 -7.86 11.70
N LEU A 310 2.71 -7.11 10.67
CA LEU A 310 3.81 -6.16 10.71
C LEU A 310 3.58 -5.07 11.76
N GLU A 311 2.41 -4.46 11.78
CA GLU A 311 2.07 -3.39 12.73
C GLU A 311 2.13 -3.91 14.18
N SER A 312 1.64 -5.12 14.43
CA SER A 312 1.76 -5.77 15.73
C SER A 312 3.22 -6.00 16.13
N LYS A 313 4.05 -6.51 15.21
CA LYS A 313 5.50 -6.71 15.42
C LYS A 313 6.19 -5.37 15.72
N GLN A 314 5.94 -4.34 14.92
CA GLN A 314 6.54 -3.01 15.07
C GLN A 314 6.15 -2.34 16.39
N SER A 315 4.91 -2.55 16.86
CA SER A 315 4.43 -2.06 18.16
C SER A 315 5.20 -2.67 19.34
N VAL A 316 5.35 -4.01 19.33
CA VAL A 316 6.11 -4.73 20.36
C VAL A 316 7.59 -4.36 20.33
N GLU A 317 8.19 -4.32 19.13
CA GLU A 317 9.59 -3.94 18.95
C GLU A 317 9.85 -2.48 19.37
N ALA A 318 8.93 -1.56 19.04
CA ALA A 318 9.04 -0.16 19.46
C ALA A 318 9.01 -0.02 20.98
N THR A 319 8.12 -0.74 21.65
CA THR A 319 8.02 -0.69 23.11
C THR A 319 9.32 -1.17 23.76
N LYS A 320 9.86 -2.30 23.30
CA LYS A 320 11.13 -2.85 23.80
C LYS A 320 12.30 -1.91 23.53
N LYS A 321 12.44 -1.43 22.28
CA LYS A 321 13.54 -0.53 21.92
C LYS A 321 13.48 0.80 22.68
N LEU A 322 12.29 1.37 22.90
CA LEU A 322 12.17 2.59 23.71
C LEU A 322 12.59 2.38 25.17
N GLN A 323 12.33 1.19 25.73
CA GLN A 323 12.84 0.82 27.04
C GLN A 323 14.37 0.68 27.03
N ASP A 324 14.93 0.01 26.01
CA ASP A 324 16.37 -0.17 25.85
C ASP A 324 17.11 1.17 25.66
N ILE A 325 16.54 2.09 24.87
CA ILE A 325 17.04 3.47 24.68
C ILE A 325 17.08 4.20 26.02
N ARG A 326 15.98 4.14 26.80
CA ARG A 326 15.91 4.79 28.11
C ARG A 326 16.92 4.21 29.11
N ALA A 327 17.16 2.89 29.06
CA ALA A 327 18.14 2.22 29.90
C ALA A 327 19.58 2.58 29.50
N GLY A 328 19.90 2.58 28.20
CA GLY A 328 21.24 2.90 27.70
C GLY A 328 21.70 4.34 27.96
N LEU A 329 20.76 5.28 28.05
CA LEU A 329 21.03 6.69 28.36
C LEU A 329 21.20 6.99 29.86
N ASN A 330 20.97 5.99 30.72
CA ASN A 330 21.18 6.09 32.17
C ASN A 330 22.18 5.02 32.62
N PRO A 331 23.50 5.24 32.45
CA PRO A 331 24.51 4.30 32.91
C PRO A 331 24.54 4.26 34.44
N ARG A 332 23.71 3.42 35.05
CA ARG A 332 23.62 3.28 36.52
C ARG A 332 24.81 2.56 37.17
N ASP A 333 25.74 2.01 36.38
CA ASP A 333 26.71 1.04 36.90
C ASP A 333 28.19 1.46 36.84
N ARG A 334 28.53 2.72 36.54
CA ARG A 334 29.94 3.19 36.61
C ARG A 334 30.27 4.08 37.79
N ILE A 335 29.32 4.84 38.31
CA ILE A 335 29.54 5.61 39.52
C ILE A 335 29.09 4.72 40.68
N VAL A 336 30.03 3.97 41.24
CA VAL A 336 29.93 3.51 42.63
C VAL A 336 29.85 4.78 43.46
N SER A 337 28.63 5.30 43.60
CA SER A 337 28.28 6.31 44.57
C SER A 337 28.66 5.71 45.92
N LYS A 338 29.83 6.10 46.44
CA LYS A 338 29.98 6.27 47.88
C LYS A 338 28.95 7.34 48.24
N HIS A 339 27.68 6.94 48.36
CA HIS A 339 26.71 7.81 48.98
C HIS A 339 27.34 8.22 50.31
N PRO A 340 27.54 9.52 50.57
CA PRO A 340 27.94 9.92 51.90
C PRO A 340 26.89 9.34 52.83
N GLN A 341 27.30 8.39 53.68
CA GLN A 341 26.47 7.90 54.78
C GLN A 341 25.86 9.15 55.40
N SER A 342 24.52 9.20 55.50
CA SER A 342 23.76 10.26 56.17
C SER A 342 24.62 11.00 57.19
N VAL A 343 25.19 12.15 56.78
CA VAL A 343 26.10 12.97 57.59
C VAL A 343 25.25 13.83 58.53
N ILE A 344 24.24 13.23 59.14
CA ILE A 344 23.58 13.83 60.29
C ILE A 344 24.44 13.35 61.47
N PRO A 345 25.24 14.23 62.10
CA PRO A 345 25.95 13.89 63.32
C PRO A 345 24.95 13.27 64.30
N PRO A 346 25.33 12.26 65.09
CA PRO A 346 24.42 11.63 66.06
C PRO A 346 23.75 12.66 66.99
N GLU A 347 24.40 13.80 67.22
CA GLU A 347 23.93 14.94 68.01
C GLU A 347 22.80 15.76 67.34
N ALA A 348 22.71 15.75 66.01
CA ALA A 348 21.71 16.50 65.24
C ALA A 348 20.47 15.66 64.86
N ARG A 349 20.41 14.39 65.29
CA ARG A 349 19.22 13.56 65.12
C ARG A 349 18.16 13.98 66.13
N VAL A 350 17.17 14.74 65.69
CA VAL A 350 16.01 15.12 66.50
C VAL A 350 15.34 13.86 67.05
N ILE A 351 15.37 13.68 68.37
CA ILE A 351 14.54 12.69 69.06
C ILE A 351 13.08 13.14 68.86
N LYS A 352 12.32 12.42 68.04
CA LYS A 352 10.87 12.64 67.94
C LYS A 352 10.27 12.49 69.35
N PRO A 353 9.53 13.48 69.89
CA PRO A 353 8.86 13.31 71.16
C PRO A 353 7.91 12.11 71.08
N LYS A 354 8.04 11.19 72.04
CA LYS A 354 7.21 9.99 72.15
C LYS A 354 5.74 10.43 72.23
N LYS A 355 4.91 10.02 71.27
CA LYS A 355 3.45 10.30 71.31
C LYS A 355 2.90 9.79 72.65
N PRO A 356 2.10 10.59 73.39
CA PRO A 356 1.45 10.08 74.59
C PRO A 356 0.49 8.94 74.22
N ALA A 357 0.49 7.88 75.04
CA ALA A 357 -0.38 6.73 74.85
C ALA A 357 -1.86 7.15 74.88
N PRO A 358 -2.71 6.56 74.03
CA PRO A 358 -4.15 6.83 74.08
C PRO A 358 -4.71 6.37 75.42
N ARG A 359 -5.44 7.27 76.12
CA ARG A 359 -6.20 6.93 77.31
C ARG A 359 -7.36 6.03 76.91
N ASP A 360 -7.46 4.87 77.56
CA ASP A 360 -8.58 3.95 77.45
C ASP A 360 -9.88 4.64 77.92
N ALA A 361 -10.69 5.09 76.96
CA ALA A 361 -12.07 5.48 77.20
C ALA A 361 -12.95 4.24 76.99
N ASN A 362 -13.12 3.45 78.05
CA ASN A 362 -14.27 2.57 78.24
C ASN A 362 -14.32 2.10 79.71
N SER A 363 -14.88 2.94 80.57
CA SER A 363 -15.52 2.48 81.80
C SER A 363 -16.93 3.05 81.85
N THR A 364 -17.84 2.26 81.29
CA THR A 364 -19.29 2.36 81.43
C THR A 364 -19.67 2.60 82.88
N THR A 365 -20.33 3.73 83.18
CA THR A 365 -21.12 3.87 84.40
C THR A 365 -22.54 4.21 83.99
N PHE A 366 -23.38 3.18 83.99
CA PHE A 366 -24.83 3.23 83.92
C PHE A 366 -25.34 3.65 85.30
N ILE A 367 -25.92 4.84 85.48
CA ILE A 367 -26.87 5.14 86.59
C ILE A 367 -27.89 6.21 86.14
N THR A 368 -29.06 5.72 85.74
CA THR A 368 -30.45 6.11 86.09
C THR A 368 -30.90 7.58 86.30
N ASN A 369 -32.04 7.86 85.64
CA ASN A 369 -33.29 8.47 86.13
C ASN A 369 -33.52 9.99 86.12
N ASN A 370 -34.72 10.30 85.57
CA ASN A 370 -35.69 11.34 85.92
C ASN A 370 -35.26 12.80 85.77
N GLU A 371 -36.02 13.69 85.12
CA GLU A 371 -37.47 13.93 85.15
C GLU A 371 -37.89 14.65 83.86
#